data_AF-A0A1Q9C142-F1
#
_entry.id   AF-A0A1Q9C142-F1
#
_cell.length_a   1.000
_cell.length_b   1.000
_cell.length_c   1.000
_cell.angle_alpha   90.00
_cell.angle_beta   90.00
_cell.angle_gamma   90.00
#
_symmetry.space_group_name_H-M   'P 1'
#
loop_
_entity.id
_entity.type
_entity.pdbx_description
1 polymer ?
#
loop_
_entity_poly.entity_id
_entity_poly.type
_entity_poly.pdbx_seq_one_letter_code
_entity_poly.pdbx_strand_id
1 'polypeptide(L)'
;MGAQEPSADFHDPSLEDTWDSTESSSNAASMPSLFQEARRSLRVLAAKLVVIDHPPHEQKDLLVGISCLALATPAIPAYCAGDLRTVLLTVGMTITSLNADYLYLGTVWNVIDRWCALGYSFYLYWLAFPHLPLLSTLNVIPLVGFLGYSRSSSTKEEWSFRHSLWHLFLAVDMPFFLVYGAYSDHFFRSSAIAAVEGSRQPWKNQTRIMWMELGLFEGVCSMLGGKCRTKADLDPGADEATEAGEACDETEAVKAANAALQHRRLVAQRNNNHKVLQRLNAEILGHQRNVPALIDSTTNSTVKTPSLGSLCLHGALGFCAAFGRSSRLLPWVLGFRLAD
;
A
#
# COMPACT_ATOMS: atom_id res chain seq x y z
N MET A 1 66.45 26.24 -13.23
CA MET A 1 65.93 26.57 -14.58
C MET A 1 64.59 25.85 -14.70
N GLY A 2 63.42 26.45 -14.48
CA GLY A 2 63.00 27.84 -14.61
C GLY A 2 61.94 27.90 -15.70
N ALA A 3 60.68 27.57 -15.38
CA ALA A 3 59.52 27.84 -16.22
C ALA A 3 58.38 28.27 -15.30
N GLN A 4 58.08 29.55 -15.38
CA GLN A 4 57.16 30.33 -14.57
C GLN A 4 55.92 30.56 -15.43
N GLU A 5 54.78 29.99 -15.05
CA GLU A 5 53.50 30.21 -15.77
C GLU A 5 52.89 31.55 -15.35
N PRO A 6 52.32 32.33 -16.29
CA PRO A 6 51.74 33.63 -15.99
C PRO A 6 50.32 33.49 -15.39
N SER A 7 50.16 34.05 -14.20
CA SER A 7 48.88 34.35 -13.56
C SER A 7 48.16 35.47 -14.32
N ALA A 8 46.98 35.18 -14.87
CA ALA A 8 46.07 36.18 -15.38
C ALA A 8 45.07 36.57 -14.29
N ASP A 9 45.39 37.66 -13.58
CA ASP A 9 44.45 38.42 -12.77
C ASP A 9 43.44 39.11 -13.69
N PHE A 10 42.19 38.69 -13.63
CA PHE A 10 41.06 39.40 -14.27
C PHE A 10 40.25 40.07 -13.15
N HIS A 11 40.70 41.27 -12.76
CA HIS A 11 39.92 42.20 -11.94
C HIS A 11 39.04 43.01 -12.89
N ASP A 12 37.72 42.88 -12.77
CA ASP A 12 36.74 43.78 -13.37
C ASP A 12 36.28 44.80 -12.30
N PRO A 13 36.68 46.08 -12.38
CA PRO A 13 36.24 47.11 -11.46
C PRO A 13 35.26 48.03 -12.20
N SER A 14 34.02 47.57 -12.41
CA SER A 14 32.95 48.47 -12.88
C SER A 14 31.54 47.93 -12.62
N LEU A 15 31.14 47.87 -11.36
CA LEU A 15 29.73 47.88 -10.96
C LEU A 15 29.59 48.36 -9.50
N GLU A 16 30.28 49.47 -9.20
CA GLU A 16 29.80 50.42 -8.20
C GLU A 16 28.75 51.29 -8.89
N ASP A 17 27.49 50.85 -8.86
CA ASP A 17 26.37 51.73 -9.10
C ASP A 17 25.30 51.47 -8.03
N THR A 18 25.25 52.44 -7.11
CA THR A 18 24.02 53.01 -6.55
C THR A 18 22.99 52.02 -5.98
N TRP A 19 23.32 51.46 -4.81
CA TRP A 19 22.29 51.12 -3.81
C TRP A 19 21.86 52.39 -3.08
N ASP A 20 21.09 53.21 -3.80
CA ASP A 20 20.41 54.35 -3.22
C ASP A 20 19.27 53.84 -2.33
N SER A 21 19.27 54.36 -1.12
CA SER A 21 18.33 54.00 -0.08
C SER A 21 17.07 54.83 -0.27
N THR A 22 15.93 54.24 -0.66
CA THR A 22 14.55 54.66 -0.26
C THR A 22 13.47 53.99 -1.12
N GLU A 23 13.18 52.72 -0.86
CA GLU A 23 11.82 52.19 -1.04
C GLU A 23 11.33 51.58 0.27
N SER A 24 11.06 52.47 1.22
CA SER A 24 10.07 52.27 2.27
C SER A 24 8.67 52.34 1.63
N SER A 25 8.32 51.36 0.79
CA SER A 25 6.95 51.19 0.32
C SER A 25 6.57 49.71 0.29
N SER A 26 5.59 49.38 1.13
CA SER A 26 4.84 48.11 1.15
C SER A 26 5.64 46.83 1.41
N ASN A 27 5.96 46.59 2.69
CA ASN A 27 6.10 45.27 3.31
C ASN A 27 4.82 44.41 3.24
N ALA A 28 4.00 44.54 2.18
CA ALA A 28 3.20 43.45 1.66
C ALA A 28 4.11 42.52 0.83
N ALA A 29 5.24 42.17 1.45
CA ALA A 29 6.20 41.20 0.96
C ALA A 29 5.42 39.92 0.75
N SER A 30 5.06 39.73 -0.51
CA SER A 30 4.46 38.55 -1.07
C SER A 30 5.24 37.35 -0.58
N MET A 31 4.73 36.67 0.46
CA MET A 31 4.93 35.24 0.53
C MET A 31 4.43 34.75 -0.83
N PRO A 32 5.29 34.19 -1.70
CA PRO A 32 4.78 33.32 -2.74
C PRO A 32 3.92 32.33 -1.96
N SER A 33 2.60 32.36 -2.17
CA SER A 33 1.67 31.56 -1.38
C SER A 33 2.26 30.15 -1.28
N LEU A 34 2.30 29.52 -0.11
CA LEU A 34 2.87 28.16 0.07
C LEU A 34 2.44 27.20 -1.06
N PHE A 35 1.25 27.43 -1.62
CA PHE A 35 0.72 26.81 -2.81
C PHE A 35 1.57 26.96 -4.09
N GLN A 36 2.09 28.14 -4.42
CA GLN A 36 3.00 28.37 -5.54
C GLN A 36 4.31 27.59 -5.39
N GLU A 37 4.89 27.57 -4.18
CA GLU A 37 6.12 26.82 -3.92
C GLU A 37 5.87 25.30 -3.97
N ALA A 38 4.75 24.84 -3.41
CA ALA A 38 4.31 23.46 -3.54
C ALA A 38 4.09 23.07 -5.02
N ARG A 39 3.46 23.94 -5.82
CA ARG A 39 3.23 23.71 -7.25
C ARG A 39 4.55 23.66 -8.04
N ARG A 40 5.51 24.54 -7.72
CA ARG A 40 6.84 24.52 -8.31
C ARG A 40 7.57 23.22 -7.96
N SER A 41 7.55 22.83 -6.69
CA SER A 41 8.14 21.58 -6.20
C SER A 41 7.54 20.35 -6.90
N LEU A 42 6.22 20.30 -7.05
CA LEU A 42 5.53 19.21 -7.75
C LEU A 42 5.91 19.15 -9.23
N ARG A 43 6.06 20.28 -9.92
CA ARG A 43 6.51 20.30 -11.32
C ARG A 43 7.94 19.78 -11.47
N VAL A 44 8.84 20.19 -10.59
CA VAL A 44 10.23 19.69 -10.58
C VAL A 44 10.26 18.20 -10.31
N LEU A 45 9.46 17.72 -9.36
CA LEU A 45 9.35 16.30 -9.04
C LEU A 45 8.79 15.51 -10.23
N ALA A 46 7.72 15.99 -10.86
CA ALA A 46 7.12 15.37 -12.04
C ALA A 46 8.09 15.32 -13.24
N ALA A 47 8.83 16.40 -13.51
CA ALA A 47 9.87 16.40 -14.54
C ALA A 47 10.95 15.35 -14.24
N LYS A 48 11.40 15.28 -12.98
CA LYS A 48 12.39 14.30 -12.52
C LYS A 48 11.89 12.85 -12.53
N LEU A 49 10.59 12.59 -12.68
CA LEU A 49 10.06 11.23 -12.85
C LEU A 49 10.25 10.69 -14.27
N VAL A 50 10.39 11.56 -15.27
CA VAL A 50 10.45 11.17 -16.69
C VAL A 50 11.87 11.29 -17.27
N VAL A 51 12.73 12.11 -16.65
CA VAL A 51 14.10 12.28 -17.10
C VAL A 51 14.95 11.05 -16.77
N ILE A 52 15.57 10.48 -17.80
CA ILE A 52 16.68 9.54 -17.67
C ILE A 52 17.88 10.37 -17.18
N ASP A 53 18.23 10.18 -15.92
CA ASP A 53 19.32 10.89 -15.26
C ASP A 53 20.30 9.84 -14.73
N HIS A 54 21.60 10.13 -14.86
CA HIS A 54 22.67 9.30 -14.32
C HIS A 54 23.76 10.19 -13.70
N PRO A 55 23.52 10.68 -12.48
CA PRO A 55 24.54 11.38 -11.72
C PRO A 55 25.83 10.55 -11.65
N PRO A 56 27.01 11.19 -11.74
CA PRO A 56 28.30 10.48 -11.80
C PRO A 56 28.62 9.67 -10.53
N HIS A 57 27.95 9.96 -9.42
CA HIS A 57 28.07 9.22 -8.17
C HIS A 57 27.20 7.96 -8.11
N GLU A 58 26.22 7.80 -9.01
CA GLU A 58 25.45 6.55 -9.13
C GLU A 58 26.33 5.49 -9.79
N GLN A 59 26.81 4.54 -9.01
CA GLN A 59 27.69 3.48 -9.50
C GLN A 59 27.24 2.14 -8.94
N LYS A 60 27.56 1.06 -9.65
CA LYS A 60 27.23 -0.29 -9.20
C LYS A 60 27.81 -0.53 -7.81
N ASP A 61 26.92 -0.89 -6.89
CA ASP A 61 27.25 -1.20 -5.51
C ASP A 61 26.46 -2.43 -5.07
N LEU A 62 27.14 -3.39 -4.43
CA LEU A 62 26.54 -4.64 -3.98
C LEU A 62 25.46 -4.39 -2.91
N LEU A 63 25.64 -3.38 -2.06
CA LEU A 63 24.68 -3.03 -1.02
C LEU A 63 23.33 -2.61 -1.63
N VAL A 64 23.36 -1.83 -2.70
CA VAL A 64 22.16 -1.42 -3.45
C VAL A 64 21.50 -2.64 -4.11
N GLY A 65 22.29 -3.54 -4.71
CA GLY A 65 21.74 -4.78 -5.27
C GLY A 65 21.06 -5.66 -4.22
N ILE A 66 21.66 -5.84 -3.04
CA ILE A 66 21.06 -6.60 -1.93
C ILE A 66 19.79 -5.92 -1.42
N SER A 67 19.80 -4.58 -1.29
CA SER A 67 18.62 -3.85 -0.83
C SER A 67 17.46 -3.93 -1.82
N CYS A 68 17.73 -3.98 -3.13
CA CYS A 68 16.71 -4.30 -4.14
C CYS A 68 16.06 -5.66 -3.89
N LEU A 69 16.87 -6.70 -3.63
CA LEU A 69 16.36 -8.04 -3.33
C LEU A 69 15.51 -8.08 -2.05
N ALA A 70 15.82 -7.24 -1.06
CA ALA A 70 15.01 -7.12 0.15
C ALA A 70 13.57 -6.65 -0.13
N LEU A 71 13.32 -5.98 -1.26
CA LEU A 71 11.97 -5.59 -1.68
C LEU A 71 11.09 -6.79 -2.06
N ALA A 72 11.65 -8.01 -2.18
CA ALA A 72 10.87 -9.24 -2.37
C ALA A 72 10.26 -9.76 -1.05
N THR A 73 10.74 -9.29 0.11
CA THR A 73 10.27 -9.74 1.44
C THR A 73 8.75 -9.67 1.61
N PRO A 74 8.03 -8.62 1.15
CA PRO A 74 6.56 -8.53 1.26
C PRO A 74 5.81 -9.61 0.46
N ALA A 75 6.46 -10.29 -0.50
CA ALA A 75 5.84 -11.37 -1.25
C ALA A 75 5.59 -12.61 -0.38
N ILE A 76 6.37 -12.83 0.69
CA ILE A 76 6.21 -13.97 1.59
C ILE A 76 4.85 -13.93 2.31
N PRO A 77 4.49 -12.87 3.08
CA PRO A 77 3.19 -12.82 3.73
C PRO A 77 2.03 -12.77 2.71
N ALA A 78 2.22 -12.12 1.55
CA ALA A 78 1.21 -12.13 0.49
C ALA A 78 0.94 -13.55 -0.05
N TYR A 79 2.00 -14.35 -0.25
CA TYR A 79 1.88 -15.74 -0.68
C TYR A 79 1.18 -16.59 0.37
N CYS A 80 1.54 -16.44 1.65
CA CYS A 80 0.87 -17.11 2.77
C CYS A 80 -0.62 -16.76 2.86
N ALA A 81 -0.99 -15.52 2.49
CA ALA A 81 -2.39 -15.08 2.42
C ALA A 81 -3.13 -15.54 1.16
N GLY A 82 -2.46 -16.22 0.22
CA GLY A 82 -3.03 -16.64 -1.06
C GLY A 82 -3.25 -15.49 -2.07
N ASP A 83 -2.68 -14.31 -1.82
CA ASP A 83 -2.78 -13.16 -2.72
C ASP A 83 -1.67 -13.20 -3.79
N LEU A 84 -1.86 -14.06 -4.78
CA LEU A 84 -0.91 -14.22 -5.88
C LEU A 84 -0.70 -12.91 -6.68
N ARG A 85 -1.71 -12.03 -6.73
CA ARG A 85 -1.58 -10.74 -7.43
C ARG A 85 -0.52 -9.88 -6.76
N THR A 86 -0.60 -9.73 -5.45
CA THR A 86 0.39 -8.95 -4.68
C THR A 86 1.77 -9.59 -4.73
N VAL A 87 1.87 -10.93 -4.72
CA VAL A 87 3.14 -11.64 -4.93
C VAL A 87 3.77 -11.24 -6.26
N LEU A 88 3.02 -11.33 -7.36
CA LEU A 88 3.51 -10.99 -8.70
C LEU A 88 3.90 -9.51 -8.81
N LEU A 89 3.11 -8.60 -8.23
CA LEU A 89 3.43 -7.17 -8.21
C LEU A 89 4.71 -6.89 -7.41
N THR A 90 4.88 -7.51 -6.24
CA THR A 90 6.07 -7.34 -5.40
C THR A 90 7.32 -7.86 -6.11
N VAL A 91 7.26 -9.08 -6.66
CA VAL A 91 8.37 -9.67 -7.42
C VAL A 91 8.69 -8.83 -8.66
N GLY A 92 7.67 -8.37 -9.38
CA GLY A 92 7.84 -7.48 -10.53
C GLY A 92 8.55 -6.18 -10.14
N MET A 93 8.15 -5.57 -9.02
CA MET A 93 8.80 -4.37 -8.47
C MET A 93 10.27 -4.65 -8.11
N THR A 94 10.56 -5.75 -7.41
CA THR A 94 11.94 -6.16 -7.11
C THR A 94 12.80 -6.31 -8.35
N ILE A 95 12.26 -6.94 -9.40
CA ILE A 95 12.96 -7.10 -10.68
C ILE A 95 13.20 -5.74 -11.33
N THR A 96 12.22 -4.83 -11.32
CA THR A 96 12.41 -3.49 -11.91
C THR A 96 13.46 -2.69 -11.17
N SER A 97 13.48 -2.70 -9.83
CA SER A 97 14.51 -1.98 -9.05
C SER A 97 15.88 -2.59 -9.23
N LEU A 98 16.00 -3.93 -9.22
CA LEU A 98 17.29 -4.59 -9.48
C LEU A 98 17.86 -4.23 -10.86
N ASN A 99 16.99 -4.13 -11.87
CA ASN A 99 17.38 -3.72 -13.21
C ASN A 99 17.81 -2.24 -13.26
N ALA A 100 17.08 -1.35 -12.60
CA ALA A 100 17.36 0.09 -12.58
C ALA A 100 18.62 0.43 -11.77
N ASP A 101 18.68 -0.03 -10.52
CA ASP A 101 19.62 0.50 -9.53
C ASP A 101 20.93 -0.30 -9.43
N TYR A 102 20.99 -1.48 -10.08
CA TYR A 102 22.17 -2.34 -10.05
C TYR A 102 22.66 -2.79 -11.43
N LEU A 103 21.79 -3.34 -12.28
CA LEU A 103 22.22 -3.95 -13.55
C LEU A 103 22.44 -2.91 -14.66
N TYR A 104 21.46 -2.02 -14.86
CA TYR A 104 21.34 -1.08 -15.99
C TYR A 104 21.20 0.38 -15.53
N LEU A 105 22.08 0.80 -14.61
CA LEU A 105 22.16 2.18 -14.15
C LEU A 105 22.22 3.19 -15.31
N GLY A 106 21.47 4.28 -15.17
CA GLY A 106 21.47 5.38 -16.12
C GLY A 106 20.72 5.11 -17.43
N THR A 107 19.84 4.11 -17.44
CA THR A 107 19.04 3.75 -18.62
C THR A 107 17.56 4.06 -18.40
N VAL A 108 16.72 3.70 -19.38
CA VAL A 108 15.24 3.81 -19.27
C VAL A 108 14.68 3.02 -18.07
N TRP A 109 15.40 2.02 -17.57
CA TRP A 109 15.00 1.26 -16.39
C TRP A 109 14.84 2.15 -15.16
N ASN A 110 15.64 3.21 -15.01
CA ASN A 110 15.50 4.20 -13.91
C ASN A 110 14.13 4.90 -13.94
N VAL A 111 13.59 5.14 -15.13
CA VAL A 111 12.26 5.76 -15.28
C VAL A 111 11.18 4.73 -14.99
N ILE A 112 11.30 3.52 -15.55
CA ILE A 112 10.35 2.43 -15.32
C ILE A 112 10.22 2.11 -13.84
N ASP A 113 11.35 1.97 -13.14
CA ASP A 113 11.37 1.69 -11.70
C ASP A 113 10.62 2.73 -10.89
N ARG A 114 10.87 4.03 -11.13
CA ARG A 114 10.16 5.13 -10.44
C ARG A 114 8.64 5.03 -10.62
N TRP A 115 8.18 4.75 -11.85
CA TRP A 115 6.75 4.59 -12.14
C TRP A 115 6.17 3.31 -11.51
N CYS A 116 6.91 2.21 -11.53
CA CYS A 116 6.53 0.95 -10.90
C CYS A 116 6.42 1.11 -9.37
N ALA A 117 7.42 1.72 -8.73
CA ALA A 117 7.43 2.00 -7.31
C ALA A 117 6.28 2.93 -6.91
N LEU A 118 6.05 4.03 -7.66
CA LEU A 118 4.94 4.95 -7.41
C LEU A 118 3.57 4.28 -7.58
N GLY A 119 3.37 3.56 -8.69
CA GLY A 119 2.13 2.84 -8.98
C GLY A 119 1.84 1.76 -7.95
N TYR A 120 2.87 1.02 -7.52
CA TYR A 120 2.73 -0.01 -6.50
C TYR A 120 2.44 0.59 -5.11
N SER A 121 3.13 1.68 -4.73
CA SER A 121 2.87 2.40 -3.47
C SER A 121 1.43 2.94 -3.42
N PHE A 122 0.95 3.50 -4.54
CA PHE A 122 -0.43 3.96 -4.65
C PHE A 122 -1.43 2.81 -4.58
N TYR A 123 -1.14 1.66 -5.20
CA TYR A 123 -1.96 0.45 -5.10
C TYR A 123 -2.09 -0.03 -3.65
N LEU A 124 -0.97 -0.16 -2.93
CA LEU A 124 -0.96 -0.56 -1.53
C LEU A 124 -1.72 0.43 -0.64
N TYR A 125 -1.48 1.73 -0.85
CA TYR A 125 -2.21 2.79 -0.16
C TYR A 125 -3.70 2.71 -0.43
N TRP A 126 -4.11 2.53 -1.69
CA TRP A 126 -5.52 2.41 -2.08
C TRP A 126 -6.20 1.22 -1.41
N LEU A 127 -5.54 0.06 -1.35
CA LEU A 127 -6.06 -1.12 -0.64
C LEU A 127 -6.26 -0.86 0.85
N ALA A 128 -5.33 -0.15 1.47
CA ALA A 128 -5.34 0.08 2.90
C ALA A 128 -6.17 1.34 3.31
N PHE A 129 -6.37 2.30 2.41
CA PHE A 129 -6.98 3.61 2.70
C PHE A 129 -8.33 3.55 3.43
N PRO A 130 -9.27 2.65 3.10
CA PRO A 130 -10.55 2.57 3.82
C PRO A 130 -10.42 2.11 5.28
N HIS A 131 -9.26 1.59 5.66
CA HIS A 131 -9.01 0.90 6.93
C HIS A 131 -7.85 1.49 7.74
N LEU A 132 -7.04 2.34 7.13
CA LEU A 132 -5.91 2.97 7.81
C LEU A 132 -6.40 4.05 8.77
N PRO A 133 -5.90 4.06 10.02
CA PRO A 133 -6.06 5.24 10.86
C PRO A 133 -5.33 6.42 10.18
N LEU A 134 -5.88 7.63 10.35
CA LEU A 134 -5.32 8.85 9.74
C LEU A 134 -3.81 9.00 10.00
N LEU A 135 -3.34 8.60 11.19
CA LEU A 135 -1.91 8.65 11.54
C LEU A 135 -1.04 7.76 10.63
N SER A 136 -1.53 6.60 10.18
CA SER A 136 -0.78 5.73 9.27
C SER A 136 -0.68 6.31 7.85
N THR A 137 -1.59 7.20 7.45
CA THR A 137 -1.42 7.93 6.18
C THR A 137 -0.21 8.87 6.20
N LEU A 138 0.27 9.25 7.39
CA LEU A 138 1.49 10.04 7.54
C LEU A 138 2.77 9.25 7.19
N ASN A 139 2.74 7.91 7.06
CA ASN A 139 3.90 7.12 6.59
C ASN A 139 4.35 7.49 5.17
N VAL A 140 3.47 8.11 4.38
CA VAL A 140 3.86 8.64 3.06
C VAL A 140 4.89 9.77 3.20
N ILE A 141 4.92 10.50 4.31
CA ILE A 141 5.88 11.59 4.55
C ILE A 141 7.31 11.07 4.67
N PRO A 142 7.66 10.14 5.59
CA PRO A 142 9.01 9.58 5.66
C PRO A 142 9.37 8.85 4.37
N LEU A 143 8.40 8.22 3.69
CA LEU A 143 8.62 7.62 2.38
C LEU A 143 9.16 8.66 1.38
N VAL A 144 8.40 9.72 1.10
CA VAL A 144 8.85 10.79 0.19
C VAL A 144 10.15 11.45 0.69
N GLY A 145 10.31 11.57 2.01
CA GLY A 145 11.52 12.10 2.65
C GLY A 145 12.77 11.27 2.37
N PHE A 146 12.72 9.95 2.50
CA PHE A 146 13.85 9.06 2.21
C PHE A 146 14.22 9.06 0.73
N LEU A 147 13.23 9.11 -0.17
CA LEU A 147 13.49 9.26 -1.60
C LEU A 147 14.21 10.60 -1.88
N GLY A 148 13.74 11.69 -1.28
CA GLY A 148 14.40 13.00 -1.39
C GLY A 148 15.83 12.99 -0.83
N TYR A 149 16.02 12.32 0.31
CA TYR A 149 17.32 12.17 0.98
C TYR A 149 18.32 11.33 0.16
N SER A 150 17.84 10.25 -0.48
CA SER A 150 18.64 9.44 -1.41
C SER A 150 19.09 10.26 -2.62
N ARG A 151 18.24 11.16 -3.13
CA ARG A 151 18.56 12.01 -4.30
C ARG A 151 19.46 13.21 -3.99
N SER A 152 19.64 13.55 -2.71
CA SER A 152 20.55 14.63 -2.29
C SER A 152 21.97 14.12 -2.02
N SER A 153 22.28 12.88 -2.41
CA SER A 153 23.63 12.34 -2.30
C SER A 153 24.58 13.08 -3.23
N SER A 154 25.78 13.34 -2.72
CA SER A 154 26.85 14.01 -3.45
C SER A 154 27.98 13.04 -3.82
N THR A 155 28.18 12.01 -2.98
CA THR A 155 29.18 10.98 -3.18
C THR A 155 28.54 9.61 -3.44
N LYS A 156 29.36 8.67 -3.92
CA LYS A 156 28.93 7.29 -4.16
C LYS A 156 28.50 6.60 -2.87
N GLU A 157 29.28 6.77 -1.81
CA GLU A 157 29.04 6.15 -0.50
C GLU A 157 27.74 6.66 0.11
N GLU A 158 27.49 7.97 0.01
CA GLU A 158 26.22 8.58 0.43
C GLU A 158 25.06 8.01 -0.38
N TRP A 159 25.18 7.93 -1.70
CA TRP A 159 24.14 7.36 -2.55
C TRP A 159 23.84 5.91 -2.19
N SER A 160 24.86 5.05 -2.13
CA SER A 160 24.72 3.63 -1.81
C SER A 160 24.01 3.41 -0.47
N PHE A 161 24.42 4.12 0.57
CA PHE A 161 23.79 4.03 1.90
C PHE A 161 22.35 4.57 1.90
N ARG A 162 22.13 5.80 1.43
CA ARG A 162 20.82 6.46 1.50
C ARG A 162 19.78 5.78 0.62
N HIS A 163 20.18 5.32 -0.56
CA HIS A 163 19.32 4.59 -1.48
C HIS A 163 18.96 3.19 -0.95
N SER A 164 19.94 2.50 -0.34
CA SER A 164 19.66 1.22 0.32
C SER A 164 18.74 1.39 1.54
N LEU A 165 18.86 2.49 2.28
CA LEU A 165 17.96 2.82 3.39
C LEU A 165 16.53 3.09 2.91
N TRP A 166 16.38 3.73 1.74
CA TRP A 166 15.09 3.90 1.07
C TRP A 166 14.44 2.55 0.72
N HIS A 167 15.19 1.60 0.13
CA HIS A 167 14.69 0.24 -0.14
C HIS A 167 14.30 -0.51 1.13
N LEU A 168 15.10 -0.41 2.18
CA LEU A 168 14.80 -1.02 3.47
C LEU A 168 13.50 -0.47 4.05
N PHE A 169 13.29 0.85 3.99
CA PHE A 169 12.05 1.47 4.45
C PHE A 169 10.85 0.94 3.67
N LEU A 170 10.92 0.89 2.33
CA LEU A 170 9.87 0.28 1.50
C LEU A 170 9.63 -1.19 1.87
N ALA A 171 10.69 -1.99 2.05
CA ALA A 171 10.59 -3.40 2.38
C ALA A 171 9.92 -3.65 3.75
N VAL A 172 10.02 -2.71 4.68
CA VAL A 172 9.38 -2.76 6.02
C VAL A 172 7.97 -2.17 6.01
N ASP A 173 7.73 -1.11 5.23
CA ASP A 173 6.44 -0.41 5.17
C ASP A 173 5.42 -1.15 4.29
N MET A 174 5.86 -1.85 3.24
CA MET A 174 4.96 -2.64 2.38
C MET A 174 4.24 -3.78 3.12
N PRO A 175 4.90 -4.64 3.94
CA PRO A 175 4.22 -5.64 4.75
C PRO A 175 3.21 -5.04 5.70
N PHE A 176 3.45 -3.84 6.23
CA PHE A 176 2.47 -3.12 7.06
C PHE A 176 1.19 -2.87 6.28
N PHE A 177 1.25 -2.29 5.07
CA PHE A 177 0.04 -2.07 4.26
C PHE A 177 -0.64 -3.36 3.81
N LEU A 178 0.14 -4.41 3.51
CA LEU A 178 -0.41 -5.72 3.13
C LEU A 178 -1.13 -6.40 4.27
N VAL A 179 -0.59 -6.35 5.48
CA VAL A 179 -1.26 -6.81 6.69
C VAL A 179 -2.55 -6.02 6.87
N TYR A 180 -2.55 -4.69 6.79
CA TYR A 180 -3.79 -3.93 6.95
C TYR A 180 -4.84 -4.24 5.87
N GLY A 181 -4.45 -4.32 4.60
CA GLY A 181 -5.37 -4.60 3.49
C GLY A 181 -5.90 -6.03 3.46
N ALA A 182 -5.06 -7.04 3.72
CA ALA A 182 -5.51 -8.43 3.77
C ALA A 182 -6.39 -8.71 4.99
N TYR A 183 -6.06 -8.09 6.14
CA TYR A 183 -6.82 -8.31 7.37
C TYR A 183 -8.15 -7.61 7.33
N SER A 184 -8.28 -6.45 6.70
CA SER A 184 -9.57 -5.79 6.58
C SER A 184 -10.55 -6.68 5.82
N ASP A 185 -10.16 -7.19 4.65
CA ASP A 185 -11.04 -8.05 3.85
C ASP A 185 -11.43 -9.33 4.60
N HIS A 186 -10.47 -10.00 5.25
CA HIS A 186 -10.77 -11.17 6.07
C HIS A 186 -11.66 -10.83 7.26
N PHE A 187 -11.43 -9.68 7.92
CA PHE A 187 -12.22 -9.20 9.04
C PHE A 187 -13.65 -8.88 8.63
N PHE A 188 -13.87 -8.15 7.53
CA PHE A 188 -15.21 -7.84 7.03
C PHE A 188 -15.95 -9.09 6.59
N ARG A 189 -15.26 -10.01 5.89
CA ARG A 189 -15.87 -11.27 5.45
C ARG A 189 -16.24 -12.17 6.64
N SER A 190 -15.34 -12.31 7.61
CA SER A 190 -15.59 -13.09 8.82
C SER A 190 -16.69 -12.47 9.68
N SER A 191 -16.70 -11.13 9.81
CA SER A 191 -17.75 -10.42 10.54
C SER A 191 -19.11 -10.53 9.86
N ALA A 192 -19.16 -10.49 8.53
CA ALA A 192 -20.38 -10.72 7.76
C ALA A 192 -20.91 -12.15 7.94
N ILE A 193 -20.03 -13.17 7.89
CA ILE A 193 -20.39 -14.57 8.15
C ILE A 193 -20.90 -14.73 9.59
N ALA A 194 -20.18 -14.22 10.59
CA ALA A 194 -20.58 -14.31 11.98
C ALA A 194 -21.93 -13.61 12.25
N ALA A 195 -22.18 -12.47 11.59
CA ALA A 195 -23.45 -11.78 11.65
C ALA A 195 -24.60 -12.61 11.04
N VAL A 196 -24.35 -13.30 9.92
CA VAL A 196 -25.32 -14.20 9.28
C VAL A 196 -25.56 -15.47 10.11
N GLU A 197 -24.51 -16.03 10.72
CA GLU A 197 -24.59 -17.26 11.51
C GLU A 197 -25.08 -17.03 12.95
N GLY A 198 -25.22 -15.77 13.37
CA GLY A 198 -25.62 -15.40 14.73
C GLY A 198 -24.62 -15.83 15.80
N SER A 199 -23.37 -16.14 15.43
CA SER A 199 -22.34 -16.61 16.35
C SER A 199 -21.68 -15.41 17.04
N ARG A 200 -21.90 -15.25 18.34
CA ARG A 200 -21.21 -14.26 19.19
C ARG A 200 -19.85 -14.78 19.68
N GLN A 201 -19.03 -15.34 18.79
CA GLN A 201 -17.66 -15.66 19.21
C GLN A 201 -16.83 -14.36 19.30
N PRO A 202 -16.09 -14.12 20.40
CA PRO A 202 -15.37 -12.87 20.61
C PRO A 202 -14.15 -12.79 19.68
N TRP A 203 -14.25 -11.91 18.68
CA TRP A 203 -13.23 -11.47 17.71
C TRP A 203 -11.80 -11.31 18.27
N LYS A 204 -11.65 -11.05 19.58
CA LYS A 204 -10.36 -10.92 20.27
C LYS A 204 -9.49 -12.18 20.23
N ASN A 205 -10.08 -13.36 20.14
CA ASN A 205 -9.31 -14.62 20.10
C ASN A 205 -8.71 -14.89 18.71
N GLN A 206 -9.37 -14.43 17.64
CA GLN A 206 -8.99 -14.76 16.28
C GLN A 206 -7.82 -13.89 15.78
N THR A 207 -7.80 -12.61 16.12
CA THR A 207 -6.64 -11.74 15.89
C THR A 207 -5.42 -12.22 16.67
N ARG A 208 -5.58 -12.66 17.91
CA ARG A 208 -4.45 -13.13 18.74
C ARG A 208 -3.79 -14.40 18.18
N ILE A 209 -4.57 -15.36 17.70
CA ILE A 209 -4.04 -16.59 17.08
C ILE A 209 -3.24 -16.25 15.82
N MET A 210 -3.73 -15.36 14.96
CA MET A 210 -3.04 -14.98 13.72
C MET A 210 -1.71 -14.25 13.94
N TRP A 211 -1.64 -13.33 14.90
CA TRP A 211 -0.38 -12.64 15.23
C TRP A 211 0.67 -13.60 15.81
N MET A 212 0.23 -14.65 16.51
CA MET A 212 1.12 -15.71 17.01
C MET A 212 1.53 -16.67 15.87
N GLU A 213 0.63 -17.05 14.96
CA GLU A 213 0.95 -17.97 13.86
C GLU A 213 1.89 -17.37 12.80
N LEU A 214 1.82 -16.06 12.55
CA LEU A 214 2.74 -15.40 11.62
C LEU A 214 4.17 -15.22 12.16
N GLY A 215 4.45 -15.61 13.42
CA GLY A 215 5.77 -15.46 14.06
C GLY A 215 6.26 -14.01 14.23
N LEU A 216 5.55 -13.04 13.66
CA LEU A 216 5.84 -11.60 13.71
C LEU A 216 5.78 -11.06 15.15
N PHE A 217 4.88 -11.60 15.99
CA PHE A 217 4.78 -11.15 17.37
C PHE A 217 5.98 -11.62 18.22
N GLU A 218 6.44 -12.87 18.05
CA GLU A 218 7.61 -13.36 18.78
C GLU A 218 8.91 -12.72 18.28
N GLY A 219 9.06 -12.53 16.97
CA GLY A 219 10.22 -11.84 16.39
C GLY A 219 10.32 -10.38 16.83
N VAL A 220 9.20 -9.63 16.81
CA VAL A 220 9.17 -8.22 17.23
C VAL A 220 9.27 -8.07 18.76
N CYS A 221 8.61 -8.91 19.55
CA CYS A 221 8.77 -8.90 21.01
C CYS A 221 10.19 -9.30 21.45
N SER A 222 10.83 -10.25 20.74
CA SER A 222 12.23 -10.62 20.96
C SER A 222 13.18 -9.48 20.61
N MET A 223 12.97 -8.81 19.47
CA MET A 223 13.76 -7.62 19.07
C MET A 223 13.60 -6.44 20.03
N LEU A 224 12.41 -6.26 20.62
CA LEU A 224 12.12 -5.19 21.57
C LEU A 224 12.45 -5.56 23.04
N GLY A 225 13.09 -6.70 23.28
CA GLY A 225 13.51 -7.13 24.63
C GLY A 225 12.35 -7.46 25.59
N GLY A 226 11.13 -7.60 25.07
CA GLY A 226 9.94 -7.92 25.86
C GLY A 226 9.81 -9.43 26.07
N LYS A 227 10.18 -9.93 27.26
CA LYS A 227 9.84 -11.30 27.67
C LYS A 227 8.31 -11.44 27.76
N CYS A 228 7.69 -12.09 26.77
CA CYS A 228 6.31 -12.55 26.88
C CYS A 228 6.25 -13.64 27.96
N ARG A 229 5.66 -13.32 29.12
CA ARG A 229 5.35 -14.31 30.16
C ARG A 229 4.35 -15.32 29.59
N THR A 230 4.80 -16.55 29.41
CA THR A 230 3.92 -17.69 29.14
C THR A 230 3.01 -17.92 30.34
N LYS A 231 1.76 -18.31 30.06
CA LYS A 231 0.70 -18.53 31.08
C LYS A 231 1.04 -19.63 32.10
N ALA A 232 2.15 -20.34 31.91
CA ALA A 232 2.69 -21.34 32.83
C ALA A 232 3.29 -20.76 34.12
N ASP A 233 3.55 -19.45 34.19
CA ASP A 233 4.20 -18.81 35.36
C ASP A 233 3.22 -18.16 36.35
N LEU A 234 1.91 -18.41 36.21
CA LEU A 234 0.86 -17.71 36.99
C LEU A 234 0.09 -18.59 37.97
N ASP A 235 0.62 -19.75 38.39
CA ASP A 235 0.01 -20.48 39.50
C ASP A 235 1.04 -21.20 40.40
N PRO A 236 1.73 -20.47 41.29
CA PRO A 236 2.41 -21.07 42.42
C PRO A 236 1.53 -20.87 43.67
N GLY A 237 0.62 -21.80 43.94
CA GLY A 237 0.03 -21.94 45.26
C GLY A 237 -1.46 -22.26 45.29
N ALA A 238 -1.79 -23.54 45.18
CA ALA A 238 -3.03 -24.09 45.71
C ALA A 238 -2.69 -25.39 46.44
N ASP A 239 -2.15 -25.23 47.65
CA ASP A 239 -2.04 -26.32 48.62
C ASP A 239 -3.43 -26.72 49.12
N GLU A 240 -3.65 -28.04 49.03
CA GLU A 240 -4.55 -28.91 49.77
C GLU A 240 -5.55 -28.29 50.78
N ALA A 241 -6.84 -28.42 50.47
CA ALA A 241 -7.86 -28.69 51.47
C ALA A 241 -8.97 -29.58 50.90
N THR A 242 -8.95 -30.83 51.36
CA THR A 242 -9.84 -31.94 51.02
C THR A 242 -11.20 -31.75 51.67
N GLU A 243 -12.24 -31.43 50.90
CA GLU A 243 -13.64 -31.70 51.28
C GLU A 243 -14.30 -32.55 50.20
N ALA A 244 -14.32 -33.85 50.46
CA ALA A 244 -15.13 -34.83 49.74
C ALA A 244 -16.57 -34.72 50.24
N GLY A 245 -17.39 -33.96 49.52
CA GLY A 245 -18.84 -33.84 49.75
C GLY A 245 -19.59 -33.92 48.43
N GLU A 246 -20.35 -35.00 48.25
CA GLU A 246 -21.39 -35.29 47.25
C GLU A 246 -21.79 -34.12 46.32
N ALA A 247 -21.12 -34.00 45.17
CA ALA A 247 -21.48 -33.07 44.09
C ALA A 247 -21.53 -33.78 42.71
N CYS A 248 -21.99 -35.04 42.67
CA CYS A 248 -21.90 -35.88 41.47
C CYS A 248 -23.12 -35.87 40.53
N ASP A 249 -24.24 -35.20 40.83
CA ASP A 249 -25.48 -35.37 40.05
C ASP A 249 -25.95 -34.11 39.29
N GLU A 250 -25.57 -32.91 39.73
CA GLU A 250 -26.07 -31.67 39.11
C GLU A 250 -25.38 -31.34 37.77
N THR A 251 -24.16 -31.86 37.56
CA THR A 251 -23.34 -31.52 36.38
C THR A 251 -23.84 -32.19 35.10
N GLU A 252 -24.40 -33.40 35.17
CA GLU A 252 -24.89 -34.13 34.00
C GLU A 252 -26.24 -33.59 33.50
N ALA A 253 -27.12 -33.18 34.42
CA ALA A 253 -28.39 -32.55 34.06
C ALA A 253 -28.17 -31.21 33.32
N VAL A 254 -27.21 -30.40 33.77
CA VAL A 254 -26.85 -29.12 33.12
C VAL A 254 -26.22 -29.35 31.74
N LYS A 255 -25.36 -30.37 31.58
CA LYS A 255 -24.81 -30.73 30.27
C LYS A 255 -25.90 -31.17 29.29
N ALA A 256 -26.83 -32.02 29.74
CA ALA A 256 -27.94 -32.50 28.91
C ALA A 256 -28.88 -31.34 28.48
N ALA A 257 -29.19 -30.42 29.39
CA ALA A 257 -30.00 -29.24 29.09
C ALA A 257 -29.31 -28.31 28.06
N ASN A 258 -28.00 -28.11 28.19
CA ASN A 258 -27.21 -27.33 27.24
C ASN A 258 -27.13 -27.99 25.86
N ALA A 259 -26.96 -29.31 25.80
CA ALA A 259 -26.97 -30.06 24.54
C ALA A 259 -28.33 -29.96 23.83
N ALA A 260 -29.44 -30.10 24.57
CA ALA A 260 -30.79 -29.95 24.01
C ALA A 260 -31.05 -28.53 23.48
N LEU A 261 -30.58 -27.51 24.20
CA LEU A 261 -30.69 -26.11 23.78
C LEU A 261 -29.86 -25.82 22.52
N GLN A 262 -28.64 -26.36 22.43
CA GLN A 262 -27.80 -26.27 21.22
C GLN A 262 -28.47 -26.95 20.02
N HIS A 263 -29.04 -28.15 20.20
CA HIS A 263 -29.76 -28.84 19.14
C HIS A 263 -30.97 -28.03 18.63
N ARG A 264 -31.77 -27.44 19.53
CA ARG A 264 -32.89 -26.55 19.15
C ARG A 264 -32.42 -25.34 18.35
N ARG A 265 -31.29 -24.73 18.72
CA ARG A 265 -30.70 -23.61 17.97
C ARG A 265 -30.27 -24.04 16.57
N LEU A 266 -29.63 -25.21 16.43
CA LEU A 266 -29.22 -25.75 15.13
C LEU A 266 -30.41 -26.04 14.22
N VAL A 267 -31.51 -26.60 14.76
CA VAL A 267 -32.74 -26.84 13.99
C VAL A 267 -33.37 -25.52 13.54
N ALA A 268 -33.45 -24.52 14.41
CA ALA A 268 -33.95 -23.20 14.05
C ALA A 268 -33.10 -22.53 12.97
N GLN A 269 -31.77 -22.63 13.06
CA GLN A 269 -30.84 -22.11 12.07
C GLN A 269 -31.00 -22.82 10.72
N ARG A 270 -31.11 -24.15 10.69
CA ARG A 270 -31.38 -24.92 9.46
C ARG A 270 -32.69 -24.50 8.80
N ASN A 271 -33.75 -24.30 9.58
CA ASN A 271 -35.05 -23.85 9.06
C ASN A 271 -34.97 -22.43 8.47
N ASN A 272 -34.24 -21.52 9.12
CA ASN A 272 -34.02 -20.17 8.59
C ASN A 272 -33.20 -20.20 7.30
N ASN A 273 -32.12 -20.99 7.25
CA ASN A 273 -31.31 -21.17 6.05
C ASN A 273 -32.14 -21.74 4.89
N HIS A 274 -33.01 -22.71 5.15
CA HIS A 274 -33.89 -23.27 4.13
C HIS A 274 -34.85 -22.21 3.56
N LYS A 275 -35.42 -21.34 4.40
CA LYS A 275 -36.28 -20.23 3.95
C LYS A 275 -35.51 -19.20 3.10
N VAL A 276 -34.27 -18.89 3.47
CA VAL A 276 -33.41 -17.98 2.69
C VAL A 276 -33.09 -18.58 1.32
N LEU A 277 -32.71 -19.86 1.27
CA LEU A 277 -32.45 -20.57 0.02
C LEU A 277 -33.68 -20.65 -0.89
N GLN A 278 -34.87 -20.87 -0.32
CA GLN A 278 -36.13 -20.85 -1.09
C GLN A 278 -36.40 -19.47 -1.72
N ARG A 279 -36.14 -18.36 -0.99
CA ARG A 279 -36.28 -17.01 -1.53
C ARG A 279 -35.28 -16.71 -2.64
N LEU A 280 -34.00 -17.05 -2.43
CA LEU A 280 -32.96 -16.88 -3.45
C LEU A 280 -33.25 -17.69 -4.71
N ASN A 281 -33.71 -18.94 -4.58
CA ASN A 281 -34.12 -19.73 -5.74
C ASN A 281 -35.29 -19.10 -6.48
N ALA A 282 -36.28 -18.54 -5.78
CA ALA A 282 -37.39 -17.83 -6.41
C ALA A 282 -36.91 -16.57 -7.16
N GLU A 283 -35.97 -15.81 -6.61
CA GLU A 283 -35.37 -14.64 -7.26
C GLU A 283 -34.53 -15.02 -8.50
N ILE A 284 -33.69 -16.06 -8.41
CA ILE A 284 -32.89 -16.55 -9.55
C ILE A 284 -33.81 -17.00 -10.69
N LEU A 285 -34.85 -17.78 -10.38
CA LEU A 285 -35.84 -18.21 -11.38
C LEU A 285 -36.62 -17.02 -11.94
N GLY A 286 -36.91 -16.00 -11.13
CA GLY A 286 -37.51 -14.74 -11.57
C GLY A 286 -36.61 -14.00 -12.57
N HIS A 287 -35.32 -13.86 -12.27
CA HIS A 287 -34.34 -13.24 -13.15
C HIS A 287 -34.19 -14.02 -14.45
N GLN A 288 -34.08 -15.36 -14.40
CA GLN A 288 -33.97 -16.20 -15.60
C GLN A 288 -35.18 -16.06 -16.54
N ARG A 289 -36.39 -15.87 -16.01
CA ARG A 289 -37.59 -15.60 -16.83
C ARG A 289 -37.57 -14.23 -17.51
N ASN A 290 -36.85 -13.26 -16.95
CA ASN A 290 -36.77 -11.90 -17.49
C ASN A 290 -35.60 -11.70 -18.47
N VAL A 291 -34.63 -12.63 -18.53
CA VAL A 291 -33.49 -12.55 -19.47
C VAL A 291 -33.93 -12.47 -20.95
N PRO A 292 -34.90 -13.28 -21.45
CA PRO A 292 -35.33 -13.21 -22.84
C PRO A 292 -35.88 -11.83 -23.23
N ALA A 293 -36.73 -11.22 -22.39
CA ALA A 293 -37.26 -9.88 -22.64
C ALA A 293 -36.15 -8.80 -22.69
N LEU A 294 -35.08 -9.00 -21.94
CA LEU A 294 -33.93 -8.11 -21.92
C LEU A 294 -33.06 -8.29 -23.18
N ILE A 295 -32.91 -9.52 -23.67
CA ILE A 295 -32.23 -9.82 -24.94
C ILE A 295 -33.03 -9.22 -26.10
N ASP A 296 -34.34 -9.43 -26.16
CA ASP A 296 -35.20 -8.93 -27.25
C ASP A 296 -35.23 -7.40 -27.35
N SER A 297 -35.19 -6.71 -26.21
CA SER A 297 -35.08 -5.24 -26.18
C SER A 297 -33.71 -4.73 -26.61
N THR A 298 -32.64 -5.51 -26.41
CA THR A 298 -31.28 -5.14 -26.80
C THR A 298 -31.00 -5.45 -28.27
N THR A 299 -31.48 -6.57 -28.81
CA THR A 299 -31.29 -6.96 -30.21
C THR A 299 -32.01 -6.04 -31.21
N ASN A 300 -33.10 -5.39 -30.80
CA ASN A 300 -33.79 -4.38 -31.61
C ASN A 300 -33.08 -3.01 -31.62
N SER A 301 -32.08 -2.81 -30.75
CA SER A 301 -31.19 -1.65 -30.83
C SER A 301 -29.94 -2.00 -31.64
N THR A 302 -30.04 -1.92 -32.97
CA THR A 302 -28.92 -2.05 -33.91
C THR A 302 -27.84 -1.00 -33.62
N VAL A 303 -26.86 -1.35 -32.77
CA VAL A 303 -25.63 -0.59 -32.58
C VAL A 303 -24.64 -1.02 -33.66
N LYS A 304 -24.27 -0.07 -34.53
CA LYS A 304 -23.19 -0.22 -35.52
C LYS A 304 -21.88 -0.60 -34.79
N THR A 305 -21.42 -1.82 -34.94
CA THR A 305 -20.14 -2.29 -34.39
C THR A 305 -18.96 -1.71 -35.18
N PRO A 306 -18.01 -0.99 -34.55
CA PRO A 306 -16.76 -0.63 -35.21
C PRO A 306 -15.84 -1.86 -35.35
N SER A 307 -15.08 -1.89 -36.44
CA SER A 307 -14.21 -3.00 -36.85
C SER A 307 -13.12 -3.35 -35.83
N LEU A 308 -12.75 -4.64 -35.80
CA LEU A 308 -11.76 -5.28 -34.91
C LEU A 308 -10.36 -4.61 -34.88
N GLY A 309 -10.01 -3.77 -35.84
CA GLY A 309 -8.73 -3.04 -35.85
C GLY A 309 -8.59 -1.97 -34.77
N SER A 310 -9.69 -1.54 -34.11
CA SER A 310 -9.66 -0.48 -33.10
C SER A 310 -9.35 -0.98 -31.67
N LEU A 311 -9.49 -2.29 -31.42
CA LEU A 311 -9.40 -2.88 -30.06
C LEU A 311 -7.98 -2.97 -29.50
N CYS A 312 -6.96 -3.15 -30.34
CA CYS A 312 -5.56 -3.24 -29.85
C CYS A 312 -4.97 -1.89 -29.43
N LEU A 313 -5.43 -0.77 -30.00
CA LEU A 313 -4.95 0.56 -29.63
C LEU A 313 -5.65 1.11 -28.35
N HIS A 314 -6.83 0.60 -28.02
CA HIS A 314 -7.59 1.00 -26.83
C HIS A 314 -7.15 0.29 -25.55
N GLY A 315 -6.41 -0.83 -25.62
CA GLY A 315 -5.88 -1.51 -24.42
C GLY A 315 -4.81 -0.67 -23.69
N ALA A 316 -3.90 -0.04 -24.43
CA ALA A 316 -2.85 0.81 -23.87
C ALA A 316 -3.38 2.18 -23.40
N LEU A 317 -4.37 2.75 -24.10
CA LEU A 317 -5.03 4.00 -23.69
C LEU A 317 -6.11 3.78 -22.61
N GLY A 318 -6.66 2.58 -22.50
CA GLY A 318 -7.68 2.21 -21.51
C GLY A 318 -7.17 2.23 -20.07
N PHE A 319 -5.89 1.92 -19.86
CA PHE A 319 -5.24 2.06 -18.55
C PHE A 319 -5.14 3.53 -18.11
N CYS A 320 -4.94 4.46 -19.06
CA CYS A 320 -4.98 5.90 -18.81
C CYS A 320 -6.43 6.45 -18.70
N ALA A 321 -7.37 5.91 -19.46
CA ALA A 321 -8.76 6.39 -19.47
C ALA A 321 -9.60 5.88 -18.27
N ALA A 322 -9.28 4.71 -17.70
CA ALA A 322 -9.93 4.21 -16.48
C ALA A 322 -9.64 5.10 -15.26
N PHE A 323 -8.50 5.81 -15.25
CA PHE A 323 -8.19 6.85 -14.25
C PHE A 323 -8.81 8.21 -14.55
N GLY A 324 -9.29 8.46 -15.77
CA GLY A 324 -9.89 9.73 -16.19
C GLY A 324 -11.38 9.90 -15.85
N ARG A 325 -12.09 8.85 -15.40
CA ARG A 325 -13.55 8.92 -15.14
C ARG A 325 -13.96 9.27 -13.71
N SER A 326 -13.02 9.32 -12.74
CA SER A 326 -13.32 9.65 -11.34
C SER A 326 -12.82 11.03 -10.90
N SER A 327 -12.69 12.00 -11.82
CA SER A 327 -12.24 13.35 -11.45
C SER A 327 -13.01 14.44 -12.20
N ARG A 328 -14.12 14.91 -11.62
CA ARG A 328 -14.74 16.21 -11.94
C ARG A 328 -13.89 17.42 -11.50
N LEU A 329 -12.58 17.25 -11.26
CA LEU A 329 -11.67 18.30 -10.80
C LEU A 329 -10.43 18.49 -11.70
N LEU A 330 -10.31 17.76 -12.82
CA LEU A 330 -9.12 17.80 -13.67
C LEU A 330 -9.09 18.74 -14.90
N PRO A 331 -9.98 19.74 -15.15
CA PRO A 331 -9.77 20.65 -16.28
C PRO A 331 -8.76 21.80 -16.02
N TRP A 332 -8.20 21.96 -14.82
CA TRP A 332 -7.40 23.17 -14.51
C TRP A 332 -5.87 23.04 -14.73
N VAL A 333 -5.35 21.86 -15.07
CA VAL A 333 -3.88 21.63 -15.05
C VAL A 333 -3.24 21.49 -16.44
N LEU A 334 -3.99 21.21 -17.51
CA LEU A 334 -3.41 21.03 -18.84
C LEU A 334 -4.09 21.92 -19.89
N GLY A 335 -3.81 23.23 -19.78
CA GLY A 335 -3.98 24.17 -20.87
C GLY A 335 -2.65 24.39 -21.59
N PHE A 336 -2.25 23.45 -22.45
CA PHE A 336 -1.22 23.71 -23.45
C PHE A 336 -1.92 24.01 -24.78
N ARG A 337 -1.99 25.30 -25.11
CA ARG A 337 -2.17 25.77 -26.49
C ARG A 337 -0.84 25.53 -27.20
N LEU A 338 -0.85 24.67 -28.20
CA LEU A 338 0.11 24.76 -29.30
C LEU A 338 -0.34 25.94 -30.18
N ALA A 339 0.51 26.93 -30.32
CA ALA A 339 0.41 27.96 -31.36
C ALA A 339 1.80 28.07 -32.00
N ASP A 340 1.80 27.82 -33.31
CA ASP A 340 2.74 28.12 -34.40
C ASP A 340 4.25 28.23 -34.11
#